data_AF-A0A9E6BSK9-F1
#
_entry.id   AF-A0A9E6BSK9-F1
#
_cell.length_a   1.000
_cell.length_b   1.000
_cell.length_c   1.000
_cell.angle_alpha   90.00
_cell.angle_beta   90.00
_cell.angle_gamma   90.00
#
_symmetry.space_group_name_H-M   'P 1'
#
loop_
_entity.id
_entity.type
_entity.pdbx_description
1 polymer ?
#
loop_
_entity_poly.entity_id
_entity_poly.type
_entity_poly.pdbx_seq_one_letter_code
_entity_poly.pdbx_strand_id
1 'polypeptide(L)'
;MPFRSINFLPPASSQDQVGYLLEHTLLRLLPGDGAGGRLLFELGTAAEHSNGDVDYYTRNRLLAKIWNNVTVRSNVFYCFITIRAFEAVEVTPDPNQPDVTAVRIGGPLKDANGDYVVNQRGFFVIDRSDIEEAYDPTTGRFNWRALVKYRLRLE
;
A
#
# COMPACT_ATOMS: atom_id res chain seq x y z
N MET A 1 22.35 -1.79 12.61
CA MET A 1 21.06 -1.84 11.88
C MET A 1 20.18 -2.85 12.60
N PRO A 2 19.02 -2.46 13.14
CA PRO A 2 18.21 -3.31 14.03
C PRO A 2 17.51 -4.47 13.32
N PHE A 3 17.35 -4.40 12.00
CA PHE A 3 16.70 -5.44 11.18
C PHE A 3 17.63 -5.89 10.05
N ARG A 4 17.62 -7.19 9.74
CA ARG A 4 18.33 -7.80 8.61
C ARG A 4 17.34 -8.13 7.48
N SER A 5 17.87 -8.23 6.27
CA SER A 5 17.10 -8.69 5.10
C SER A 5 16.63 -10.13 5.31
N ILE A 6 15.43 -10.46 4.82
CA ILE A 6 14.90 -11.83 4.84
C ILE A 6 15.77 -12.82 4.05
N ASN A 7 16.57 -12.31 3.11
CA ASN A 7 17.51 -13.09 2.30
C ASN A 7 18.91 -13.19 2.96
N PHE A 8 19.07 -12.74 4.21
CA PHE A 8 20.34 -12.84 4.92
C PHE A 8 20.60 -14.29 5.30
N LEU A 9 21.65 -14.91 4.77
CA LEU A 9 22.02 -16.27 5.16
C LEU A 9 22.85 -16.24 6.46
N PRO A 10 22.37 -16.82 7.56
CA PRO A 10 23.16 -16.94 8.77
C PRO A 10 24.31 -17.94 8.57
N PRO A 11 25.44 -17.78 9.28
CA PRO A 11 26.52 -18.78 9.26
C PRO A 11 25.98 -20.16 9.67
N ALA A 12 26.47 -21.21 9.01
CA ALA A 12 25.87 -22.55 8.90
C ALA A 12 25.71 -23.37 10.20
N SER A 13 25.87 -22.78 11.39
CA SER A 13 25.88 -23.47 12.68
C SER A 13 24.66 -23.23 13.57
N SER A 14 23.60 -22.58 13.09
CA SER A 14 22.36 -22.39 13.86
C SER A 14 21.30 -23.42 13.45
N GLN A 15 21.02 -24.40 14.32
CA GLN A 15 20.05 -25.48 14.11
C GLN A 15 18.58 -25.04 13.90
N ASP A 16 18.27 -23.75 14.05
CA ASP A 16 16.96 -23.16 13.79
C ASP A 16 17.04 -22.00 12.78
N GLN A 17 17.44 -22.32 11.53
CA GLN A 17 17.62 -21.29 10.50
C GLN A 17 16.35 -20.44 10.27
N VAL A 18 15.16 -21.05 10.29
CA VAL A 18 13.88 -20.34 10.05
C VAL A 18 13.50 -19.43 11.23
N GLY A 19 13.61 -19.90 12.47
CA GLY A 19 13.33 -19.11 13.66
C GLY A 19 14.33 -17.98 13.87
N TYR A 20 15.63 -18.26 13.64
CA TYR A 20 16.69 -17.26 13.70
C TYR A 20 16.51 -16.15 12.65
N LEU A 21 16.13 -16.52 11.42
CA LEU A 21 15.83 -15.56 10.36
C LEU A 21 14.65 -14.66 10.73
N LEU A 22 13.56 -15.24 11.23
CA LEU A 22 12.36 -14.50 11.62
C LEU A 22 12.68 -13.47 12.73
N GLU A 23 13.39 -13.88 13.78
CA GLU A 23 13.75 -13.02 14.93
C GLU A 23 14.67 -11.84 14.59
N HIS A 24 15.39 -11.92 13.46
CA HIS A 24 16.25 -10.85 12.97
C HIS A 24 15.60 -9.99 11.88
N THR A 25 14.32 -10.20 11.58
CA THR A 25 13.54 -9.40 10.63
C THR A 25 12.49 -8.56 11.36
N LEU A 26 11.80 -7.71 10.60
CA LEU A 26 10.62 -6.98 11.06
C LEU A 26 9.41 -7.89 11.37
N LEU A 27 9.48 -9.18 11.02
CA LEU A 27 8.46 -10.18 11.31
C LEU A 27 8.79 -10.98 12.58
N ARG A 28 9.73 -10.53 13.41
CA ARG A 28 10.09 -11.17 14.67
C ARG A 28 8.93 -11.25 15.66
N LEU A 29 9.01 -12.16 16.63
CA LEU A 29 8.07 -12.20 17.75
C LEU A 29 8.17 -10.92 18.61
N LEU A 30 7.03 -10.52 19.16
CA LEU A 30 6.93 -9.42 20.13
C LEU A 30 7.73 -9.81 21.38
N PRO A 31 8.67 -8.97 21.86
CA PRO A 31 9.43 -9.28 23.06
C PRO A 31 8.50 -9.51 24.27
N GLY A 32 8.59 -10.69 24.87
CA GLY A 32 7.74 -11.10 26.00
C GLY A 32 6.63 -12.10 25.62
N ASP A 33 6.34 -12.28 24.33
CA ASP A 33 5.47 -13.35 23.84
C ASP A 33 6.30 -14.63 23.59
N GLY A 34 5.69 -15.81 23.83
CA GLY A 34 6.33 -17.12 23.64
C GLY A 34 6.34 -17.62 22.19
N ALA A 35 6.87 -18.83 21.96
CA ALA A 35 6.81 -19.48 20.65
C ALA A 35 5.35 -19.65 20.19
N GLY A 36 5.02 -19.15 18.99
CA GLY A 36 3.63 -19.09 18.49
C GLY A 36 2.82 -17.89 18.99
N GLY A 37 3.47 -16.94 19.67
CA GLY A 37 2.89 -15.67 20.08
C GLY A 37 2.83 -14.64 18.96
N ARG A 38 2.51 -13.39 19.30
CA ARG A 38 2.32 -12.31 18.32
C ARG A 38 3.64 -11.88 17.69
N LEU A 39 3.61 -11.50 16.42
CA LEU A 39 4.70 -10.80 15.76
C LEU A 39 4.75 -9.32 16.21
N LEU A 40 5.90 -8.66 16.03
CA LEU A 40 6.19 -7.31 16.51
C LEU A 40 5.16 -6.24 16.11
N PHE A 41 4.52 -6.41 14.95
CA PHE A 41 3.53 -5.47 14.41
C PHE A 41 2.12 -6.06 14.34
N GLU A 42 1.87 -7.19 14.98
CA GLU A 42 0.53 -7.75 15.04
C GLU A 42 -0.36 -6.96 15.99
N LEU A 43 -1.62 -6.76 15.58
CA LEU A 43 -2.61 -5.98 16.28
C LEU A 43 -3.34 -6.85 17.32
N GLY A 44 -3.61 -6.28 18.49
CA GLY A 44 -4.38 -6.92 19.57
C GLY A 44 -3.52 -7.41 20.73
N THR A 45 -4.18 -7.73 21.83
CA THR A 45 -3.62 -8.36 23.03
C THR A 45 -3.38 -9.85 22.81
N ALA A 46 -2.56 -10.49 23.65
CA ALA A 46 -2.27 -11.92 23.54
C ALA A 46 -3.56 -12.78 23.63
N ALA A 47 -4.51 -12.38 24.47
CA ALA A 47 -5.79 -13.08 24.64
C ALA A 47 -6.69 -12.97 23.40
N GLU A 48 -6.71 -11.80 22.74
CA GLU A 48 -7.49 -11.61 21.51
C GLU A 48 -6.91 -12.45 20.35
N HIS A 49 -5.60 -12.70 20.37
CA HIS A 49 -4.91 -13.56 19.40
C HIS A 49 -5.22 -15.06 19.56
N SER A 50 -5.50 -15.52 20.79
CA SER A 50 -5.88 -16.91 21.08
C SER A 50 -7.38 -17.17 20.98
N ASN A 51 -8.21 -16.14 21.12
CA ASN A 51 -9.67 -16.28 21.20
C ASN A 51 -10.40 -15.94 19.88
N GLY A 52 -9.68 -15.42 18.88
CA GLY A 52 -10.26 -15.12 17.56
C GLY A 52 -11.05 -13.82 17.49
N ASP A 53 -10.95 -12.97 18.51
CA ASP A 53 -11.64 -11.66 18.58
C ASP A 53 -10.97 -10.59 17.68
N VAL A 54 -9.76 -10.85 17.17
CA VAL A 54 -9.10 -9.98 16.18
C VAL A 54 -9.64 -10.27 14.78
N ASP A 55 -10.18 -9.24 14.12
CA ASP A 55 -10.50 -9.32 12.68
C ASP A 55 -9.21 -9.50 11.85
N TYR A 56 -8.99 -10.74 11.42
CA TYR A 56 -7.85 -11.15 10.59
C TYR A 56 -7.76 -10.37 9.28
N TYR A 57 -8.89 -9.93 8.70
CA TYR A 57 -8.88 -9.16 7.45
C TYR A 57 -8.32 -7.76 7.68
N THR A 58 -8.78 -7.07 8.71
CA THR A 58 -8.24 -5.75 9.09
C THR A 58 -6.76 -5.85 9.49
N ARG A 59 -6.38 -6.88 10.26
CA ARG A 59 -4.98 -7.13 10.63
C ARG A 59 -4.08 -7.29 9.41
N ASN A 60 -4.42 -8.21 8.51
CA ASN A 60 -3.61 -8.47 7.31
C ASN A 60 -3.57 -7.25 6.38
N ARG A 61 -4.67 -6.48 6.30
CA ARG A 61 -4.72 -5.22 5.56
C ARG A 61 -3.79 -4.16 6.14
N LEU A 62 -3.73 -4.02 7.46
CA LEU A 62 -2.82 -3.07 8.13
C LEU A 62 -1.36 -3.49 7.98
N LEU A 63 -1.06 -4.77 8.17
CA LEU A 63 0.28 -5.33 7.96
C LEU A 63 0.74 -5.14 6.51
N ALA A 64 -0.14 -5.35 5.52
CA ALA A 64 0.18 -5.09 4.12
C ALA A 64 0.45 -3.60 3.84
N LYS A 65 -0.26 -2.68 4.52
CA LYS A 65 0.03 -1.24 4.43
C LYS A 65 1.40 -0.92 5.02
N ILE A 66 1.74 -1.47 6.19
CA ILE A 66 3.05 -1.27 6.82
C ILE A 66 4.16 -1.82 5.93
N TRP A 67 4.02 -3.06 5.45
CA TRP A 67 4.98 -3.70 4.57
C TRP A 67 5.23 -2.90 3.28
N ASN A 68 4.18 -2.37 2.65
CA ASN A 68 4.31 -1.53 1.46
C ASN A 68 4.96 -0.16 1.75
N ASN A 69 5.03 0.27 3.01
CA ASN A 69 5.72 1.50 3.41
C ASN A 69 7.16 1.25 3.90
N VAL A 70 7.48 0.02 4.31
CA VAL A 70 8.83 -0.38 4.72
C VAL A 70 9.64 -0.73 3.49
N THR A 71 10.48 0.20 3.04
CA THR A 71 11.52 -0.13 2.06
C THR A 71 12.88 -0.18 2.75
N VAL A 72 13.71 -1.14 2.36
CA VAL A 72 15.06 -1.32 2.94
C VAL A 72 16.13 -0.47 2.25
N ARG A 73 15.77 0.34 1.23
CA ARG A 73 16.76 0.95 0.34
C ARG A 73 16.55 2.42 0.01
N SER A 74 15.31 2.91 -0.17
CA SER A 74 15.06 4.32 -0.50
C SER A 74 13.63 4.74 -0.25
N ASN A 75 13.43 5.90 0.36
CA ASN A 75 12.10 6.50 0.53
C ASN A 75 11.69 7.40 -0.65
N VAL A 76 12.39 7.28 -1.79
CA VAL A 76 12.15 7.97 -3.05
C VAL A 76 11.57 6.99 -4.07
N PHE A 77 10.49 7.38 -4.73
CA PHE A 77 9.71 6.58 -5.67
C PHE A 77 9.62 7.26 -7.03
N TYR A 78 9.83 6.47 -8.07
CA TYR A 78 9.58 6.87 -9.46
C TYR A 78 8.20 6.35 -9.87
N CYS A 79 7.28 7.25 -10.19
CA CYS A 79 5.91 6.92 -10.56
C CYS A 79 5.62 7.35 -11.99
N PHE A 80 5.26 6.39 -12.84
CA PHE A 80 4.76 6.63 -14.19
C PHE A 80 3.26 6.42 -14.21
N ILE A 81 2.51 7.44 -14.60
CA ILE A 81 1.04 7.39 -14.67
C ILE A 81 0.62 7.66 -16.11
N THR A 82 -0.37 6.92 -16.57
CA THR A 82 -1.10 7.22 -17.81
C THR A 82 -2.58 7.33 -17.47
N ILE A 83 -3.18 8.46 -17.85
CA ILE A 83 -4.59 8.75 -17.66
C ILE A 83 -5.24 8.77 -19.03
N ARG A 84 -6.33 8.00 -19.16
CA ARG A 84 -7.17 7.95 -20.34
C ARG A 84 -8.63 8.00 -19.91
N ALA A 85 -9.42 8.81 -20.60
CA ALA A 85 -10.85 8.89 -20.38
C ALA A 85 -11.57 7.80 -21.18
N PHE A 86 -12.60 7.21 -20.57
CA PHE A 86 -13.49 6.22 -21.19
C PHE A 86 -14.93 6.66 -21.00
N GLU A 87 -15.79 6.28 -21.94
CA GLU A 87 -17.23 6.49 -21.82
C GLU A 87 -17.79 5.60 -20.70
N ALA A 88 -18.74 6.15 -19.93
CA ALA A 88 -19.45 5.41 -18.90
C ALA A 88 -20.94 5.59 -19.12
N VAL A 89 -21.67 4.48 -19.18
CA VAL A 89 -23.13 4.46 -19.36
C VAL A 89 -23.75 3.71 -18.19
N GLU A 90 -24.73 4.35 -17.54
CA GLU A 90 -25.56 3.67 -16.55
C GLU A 90 -26.50 2.71 -17.27
N VAL A 91 -26.46 1.44 -16.86
CA VAL A 91 -27.33 0.39 -17.39
C VAL A 91 -28.10 -0.23 -16.24
N THR A 92 -29.38 -0.47 -16.46
CA THR A 92 -30.19 -1.33 -15.59
C THR A 92 -29.90 -2.77 -16.01
N PRO A 93 -29.21 -3.57 -15.18
CA PRO A 93 -28.78 -4.92 -15.55
C PRO A 93 -29.95 -5.91 -15.60
N ASP A 94 -31.03 -5.65 -14.85
CA ASP A 94 -32.25 -6.45 -14.85
C ASP A 94 -33.48 -5.54 -15.04
N PRO A 95 -34.27 -5.70 -16.13
CA PRO A 95 -35.50 -4.95 -16.35
C PRO A 95 -36.53 -5.06 -15.21
N ASN A 96 -36.43 -6.10 -14.36
CA ASN A 96 -37.33 -6.33 -13.23
C ASN A 96 -36.85 -5.67 -11.93
N GLN A 97 -35.66 -5.06 -11.92
CA GLN A 97 -35.10 -4.35 -10.77
C GLN A 97 -34.62 -2.94 -11.20
N PRO A 98 -35.54 -2.00 -11.47
CA PRO A 98 -35.22 -0.68 -11.99
C PRO A 98 -34.35 0.17 -11.04
N ASP A 99 -34.35 -0.16 -9.76
CA ASP A 99 -33.58 0.54 -8.72
C ASP A 99 -32.10 0.12 -8.67
N VAL A 100 -31.73 -0.94 -9.40
CA VAL A 100 -30.34 -1.40 -9.49
C VAL A 100 -29.70 -0.79 -10.72
N THR A 101 -28.81 0.18 -10.53
CA THR A 101 -28.00 0.76 -11.62
C THR A 101 -26.58 0.20 -11.57
N ALA A 102 -26.06 -0.22 -12.72
CA ALA A 102 -24.68 -0.60 -12.91
C ALA A 102 -24.01 0.36 -13.89
N VAL A 103 -22.75 0.71 -13.65
CA VAL A 103 -21.97 1.53 -14.60
C VAL A 103 -21.23 0.60 -15.55
N ARG A 104 -21.58 0.67 -16.84
CA ARG A 104 -20.84 -0.02 -17.91
C ARG A 104 -19.80 0.94 -18.49
N ILE A 105 -18.54 0.53 -18.47
CA ILE A 105 -17.45 1.27 -19.10
C ILE A 105 -17.36 0.86 -20.57
N GLY A 106 -17.47 1.84 -21.47
CA GLY A 106 -17.41 1.71 -22.91
C GLY A 106 -16.01 1.98 -23.48
N GLY A 107 -15.98 2.43 -24.73
CA GLY A 107 -14.73 2.75 -25.43
C GLY A 107 -14.03 4.00 -24.89
N PRO A 108 -12.80 4.27 -25.36
CA PRO A 108 -12.11 5.51 -25.03
C PRO A 108 -12.93 6.73 -25.44
N LEU A 109 -12.92 7.76 -24.59
CA LEU A 109 -13.68 8.98 -24.83
C LEU A 109 -13.18 9.68 -26.10
N LYS A 110 -14.14 10.14 -26.90
CA LYS A 110 -13.89 10.96 -28.08
C LYS A 110 -14.28 12.42 -27.79
N ASP A 111 -13.59 13.36 -28.42
CA ASP A 111 -13.92 14.77 -28.36
C ASP A 111 -15.11 15.11 -29.29
N ALA A 112 -15.49 16.39 -29.34
CA ALA A 112 -16.62 16.86 -30.16
C ALA A 112 -16.42 16.67 -31.67
N ASN A 113 -15.17 16.47 -32.12
CA ASN A 113 -14.83 16.24 -33.52
C ASN A 113 -14.79 14.73 -33.86
N GLY A 114 -14.99 13.85 -32.86
CA GLY A 114 -14.94 12.40 -33.01
C GLY A 114 -13.54 11.80 -32.85
N ASP A 115 -12.54 12.61 -32.51
CA ASP A 115 -11.16 12.19 -32.28
C ASP A 115 -10.96 11.71 -30.84
N TYR A 116 -10.03 10.79 -30.61
CA TYR A 116 -9.77 10.31 -29.25
C TYR A 116 -9.16 11.40 -28.38
N VAL A 117 -9.71 11.58 -27.17
CA VAL A 117 -9.11 12.47 -26.18
C VAL A 117 -7.70 12.00 -25.86
N VAL A 118 -6.74 12.93 -25.97
CA VAL A 118 -5.31 12.65 -25.79
C VAL A 118 -5.04 12.07 -24.41
N ASN A 119 -4.32 10.96 -24.36
CA ASN A 119 -3.87 10.35 -23.10
C ASN A 119 -2.90 11.31 -22.40
N GLN A 120 -3.12 11.55 -21.12
CA GLN A 120 -2.18 12.31 -20.31
C GLN A 120 -1.21 11.36 -19.65
N ARG A 121 0.08 11.53 -19.91
CA ARG A 121 1.13 10.75 -19.26
C ARG A 121 1.94 11.64 -18.35
N GLY A 122 2.34 11.10 -17.22
CA GLY A 122 3.08 11.82 -16.20
C GLY A 122 4.17 10.94 -15.61
N PHE A 123 5.31 11.56 -15.34
CA PHE A 123 6.38 10.99 -14.55
C PHE A 123 6.58 11.84 -13.30
N PHE A 124 6.65 11.19 -12.15
CA PHE A 124 6.77 11.84 -10.86
C PHE A 124 7.90 11.20 -10.06
N VAL A 125 8.70 12.04 -9.40
CA VAL A 125 9.62 11.62 -8.34
C VAL A 125 9.00 12.04 -7.03
N ILE A 126 8.69 11.06 -6.19
CA ILE A 126 8.03 11.26 -4.90
C ILE A 126 9.04 10.89 -3.82
N ASP A 127 9.36 11.83 -2.94
CA ASP A 127 10.21 11.60 -1.78
C ASP A 127 9.38 11.71 -0.51
N ARG A 128 9.36 10.64 0.28
CA ARG A 128 8.60 10.57 1.54
C ARG A 128 9.50 10.72 2.77
N SER A 129 10.78 11.05 2.59
CA SER A 129 11.71 11.28 3.70
C SER A 129 11.25 12.47 4.55
N ASP A 130 10.65 13.48 3.92
CA ASP A 130 10.16 14.70 4.57
C ASP A 130 8.66 14.62 4.92
N ILE A 131 8.14 13.41 5.18
CA ILE A 131 6.71 13.25 5.47
C ILE A 131 6.28 14.00 6.73
N GLU A 132 7.18 14.12 7.71
CA GLU A 132 6.93 14.89 8.94
C GLU A 132 6.83 16.40 8.65
N GLU A 133 7.66 16.94 7.75
CA GLU A 133 7.59 18.35 7.35
C GLU A 133 6.34 18.63 6.50
N ALA A 134 5.86 17.64 5.76
CA ALA A 134 4.60 17.74 5.03
C ALA A 134 3.36 17.74 5.94
N TYR A 135 3.49 17.43 7.23
CA TYR A 135 2.39 17.45 8.19
C TYR A 135 2.27 18.81 8.88
N ASP A 136 1.10 19.42 8.80
CA ASP A 136 0.78 20.62 9.59
C ASP A 136 0.07 20.21 10.89
N PRO A 137 0.73 20.35 12.06
CA PRO A 137 0.14 19.97 13.35
C PRO A 137 -1.02 20.88 13.77
N THR A 138 -1.12 22.10 13.22
CA THR A 138 -2.17 23.06 13.57
C THR A 138 -3.48 22.73 12.87
N THR A 139 -3.41 22.30 11.61
CA THR A 139 -4.60 21.91 10.83
C THR A 139 -4.87 20.41 10.85
N GLY A 140 -3.90 19.59 11.28
CA GLY A 140 -3.98 18.13 11.27
C GLY A 140 -3.98 17.53 9.86
N ARG A 141 -3.46 18.27 8.87
CA ARG A 141 -3.51 17.91 7.45
C ARG A 141 -2.11 17.71 6.88
N PHE A 142 -2.02 16.81 5.91
CA PHE A 142 -0.81 16.60 5.13
C PHE A 142 -0.85 17.41 3.83
N ASN A 143 0.22 18.12 3.54
CA ASN A 143 0.50 18.70 2.24
C ASN A 143 1.19 17.68 1.33
N TRP A 144 0.40 16.80 0.72
CA TRP A 144 0.91 15.73 -0.16
C TRP A 144 1.70 16.23 -1.36
N ARG A 145 1.48 17.48 -1.80
CA ARG A 145 2.22 18.07 -2.92
C ARG A 145 3.69 18.32 -2.58
N ALA A 146 4.02 18.56 -1.31
CA ALA A 146 5.39 18.78 -0.87
C ALA A 146 6.28 17.53 -1.05
N LEU A 147 5.67 16.34 -1.11
CA LEU A 147 6.37 15.08 -1.35
C LEU A 147 6.79 14.89 -2.81
N VAL A 148 6.19 15.64 -3.75
CA VAL A 148 6.53 15.53 -5.17
C VAL A 148 7.71 16.44 -5.47
N LYS A 149 8.92 15.87 -5.57
CA LYS A 149 10.17 16.61 -5.82
C LYS A 149 10.36 16.93 -7.29
N TYR A 150 9.84 16.08 -8.17
CA TYR A 150 9.88 16.31 -9.62
C TYR A 150 8.60 15.85 -10.28
N ARG A 151 8.16 16.61 -11.28
CA ARG A 151 7.04 16.27 -12.15
C ARG A 151 7.41 16.58 -13.59
N LEU A 152 7.11 15.65 -14.48
CA LEU A 152 7.22 15.81 -15.91
C LEU A 152 5.95 15.31 -16.56
N ARG A 153 5.33 16.15 -17.38
CA ARG A 153 4.27 15.71 -18.28
C ARG A 153 4.93 15.10 -19.51
N LEU A 154 4.52 13.90 -19.85
CA LEU A 154 4.99 13.18 -21.03
C LEU A 154 3.94 13.35 -22.13
N GLU A 155 4.39 13.72 -23.32
CA GLU A 155 3.58 13.79 -24.55
C GLU A 155 3.53 12.43 -25.25
#